data_AF-G7W4F3-F1
#
_entry.id   AF-G7W4F3-F1
#
_cell.length_a   1.000
_cell.length_b   1.000
_cell.length_c   1.000
_cell.angle_alpha   90.00
_cell.angle_beta   90.00
_cell.angle_gamma   90.00
#
_symmetry.space_group_name_H-M   'P 1'
#
loop_
_entity.id
_entity.type
_entity.pdbx_description
1 polymer ?
#
loop_
_entity_poly.entity_id
_entity_poly.type
_entity_poly.pdbx_seq_one_letter_code
_entity_poly.pdbx_strand_id
1 'polypeptide(L)'
;MREYIVQKGDTLHRVASAFKLSTDTLMADNPWTAAQPYLICGQVLYIRPSMDRKYVIQPAEHARQIAKQFGIKLDELRQANPELAEHDFVEGKKIIIPENHQNQIVRLRGEYGYEDLREDLAALAQRYPFIEVGSIGTSVMGKDIPYVRIGWGPLKIHANASVHANEWLTTPCLLRFVERYAQGVYSTNGDKGGEHHDKREGQSEAPPWIYRVSPQTWLYRTSLWVVPMVNPDGVELVQQGVLPSHPLYHDLRKWNEGRADYRGWKANIRGVDLNDQFPAYWEEEVRRRGKTSPSRRDYAGPAPLSEPEAKALVDLTEREQFDMVLSIHSQGQEIYWNYRDLEPKESRDWASRLAAATGYRAVKLGGSDAGYKDWFIQQFGKPGFTVEVGLGVNPLPMRDYDDIAAEVGMLMAAVLSW
;
A
#
# COMPACT_ATOMS: atom_id res chain seq x y z
N MET A 1 -6.87 -28.34 -19.19
CA MET A 1 -6.38 -26.97 -18.89
C MET A 1 -7.14 -25.99 -19.77
N ARG A 2 -7.34 -24.77 -19.31
CA ARG A 2 -7.96 -23.67 -20.06
C ARG A 2 -6.85 -22.77 -20.60
N GLU A 3 -7.03 -22.25 -21.81
CA GLU A 3 -6.16 -21.19 -22.35
C GLU A 3 -6.64 -19.83 -21.84
N TYR A 4 -5.68 -19.00 -21.43
CA TYR A 4 -5.87 -17.62 -21.03
C TYR A 4 -4.88 -16.73 -21.78
N ILE A 5 -5.37 -15.67 -22.40
CA ILE A 5 -4.52 -14.71 -23.12
C ILE A 5 -4.16 -13.61 -22.14
N VAL A 6 -2.86 -13.42 -21.90
CA VAL A 6 -2.32 -12.35 -21.06
C VAL A 6 -2.83 -11.00 -21.55
N GLN A 7 -3.41 -10.23 -20.63
CA GLN A 7 -3.91 -8.87 -20.85
C GLN A 7 -2.94 -7.83 -20.29
N LYS A 8 -3.15 -6.55 -20.64
CA LYS A 8 -2.43 -5.43 -20.00
C LYS A 8 -2.76 -5.41 -18.49
N GLY A 9 -1.75 -5.23 -17.65
CA GLY A 9 -1.91 -5.27 -16.18
C GLY A 9 -1.62 -6.62 -15.56
N ASP A 10 -1.61 -7.70 -16.35
CA ASP A 10 -1.36 -9.04 -15.83
C ASP A 10 0.07 -9.21 -15.33
N THR A 11 0.18 -9.80 -14.15
CA THR A 11 1.41 -10.38 -13.61
C THR A 11 1.15 -11.84 -13.29
N LEU A 12 2.21 -12.63 -13.11
CA LEU A 12 2.05 -14.02 -12.69
C LEU A 12 1.26 -14.13 -11.37
N HIS A 13 1.50 -13.23 -10.42
CA HIS A 13 0.80 -13.23 -9.14
C HIS A 13 -0.68 -12.83 -9.29
N ARG A 14 -0.99 -11.81 -10.10
CA ARG A 14 -2.38 -11.38 -10.36
C ARG A 14 -3.18 -12.45 -11.07
N VAL A 15 -2.62 -13.05 -12.12
CA VAL A 15 -3.27 -14.16 -12.83
C VAL A 15 -3.44 -15.36 -11.89
N ALA A 16 -2.40 -15.76 -11.15
CA ALA A 16 -2.52 -16.86 -10.20
C ALA A 16 -3.61 -16.60 -9.16
N SER A 17 -3.67 -15.40 -8.58
CA SER A 17 -4.71 -15.00 -7.62
C SER A 17 -6.11 -15.01 -8.23
N ALA A 18 -6.30 -14.44 -9.42
CA ALA A 18 -7.59 -14.41 -10.12
C ALA A 18 -8.14 -15.81 -10.41
N PHE A 19 -7.26 -16.78 -10.64
CA PHE A 19 -7.61 -18.18 -10.86
C PHE A 19 -7.47 -19.06 -9.61
N LYS A 20 -7.27 -18.48 -8.41
CA LYS A 20 -7.09 -19.21 -7.14
C LYS A 20 -6.02 -20.30 -7.22
N LEU A 21 -4.87 -19.97 -7.78
CA LEU A 21 -3.68 -20.82 -7.88
C LEU A 21 -2.52 -20.17 -7.12
N SER A 22 -1.52 -20.96 -6.73
CA SER A 22 -0.22 -20.40 -6.36
C SER A 22 0.57 -20.01 -7.61
N THR A 23 1.43 -18.99 -7.49
CA THR A 23 2.35 -18.61 -8.58
C THR A 23 3.21 -19.79 -9.02
N ASP A 24 3.73 -20.59 -8.08
CA ASP A 24 4.52 -21.79 -8.38
C ASP A 24 3.74 -22.81 -9.21
N THR A 25 2.43 -22.98 -8.93
CA THR A 25 1.57 -23.87 -9.70
C THR A 25 1.38 -23.34 -11.12
N LEU A 26 1.13 -22.04 -11.28
CA LEU A 26 0.97 -21.40 -12.58
C LEU A 26 2.27 -21.47 -13.41
N MET A 27 3.43 -21.29 -12.77
CA MET A 27 4.75 -21.40 -13.40
C MET A 27 5.07 -22.86 -13.79
N ALA A 28 4.67 -23.84 -12.98
CA ALA A 28 4.84 -25.25 -13.33
C ALA A 28 4.01 -25.64 -14.57
N ASP A 29 2.82 -25.05 -14.76
CA ASP A 29 2.02 -25.20 -15.97
C ASP A 29 2.58 -24.43 -17.17
N ASN A 30 3.37 -23.38 -16.92
CA ASN A 30 3.91 -22.48 -17.93
C ASN A 30 5.42 -22.24 -17.75
N PRO A 31 6.29 -23.26 -17.88
CA PRO A 31 7.70 -23.13 -17.50
C PRO A 31 8.47 -22.02 -18.23
N TRP A 32 8.01 -21.62 -19.41
CA TRP A 32 8.57 -20.51 -20.20
C TRP A 32 8.52 -19.17 -19.47
N THR A 33 7.64 -19.01 -18.48
CA THR A 33 7.52 -17.77 -17.69
C THR A 33 8.78 -17.50 -16.87
N ALA A 34 9.61 -18.51 -16.58
CA ALA A 34 10.88 -18.33 -15.89
C ALA A 34 11.97 -17.69 -16.78
N ALA A 35 11.79 -17.67 -18.11
CA ALA A 35 12.77 -17.12 -19.05
C ALA A 35 12.66 -15.59 -19.22
N GLN A 36 11.64 -14.95 -18.65
CA GLN A 36 11.39 -13.52 -18.78
C GLN A 36 10.89 -12.92 -17.45
N PRO A 37 11.19 -11.64 -17.16
CA PRO A 37 10.81 -11.02 -15.90
C PRO A 37 9.32 -10.63 -15.82
N TYR A 38 8.66 -10.41 -16.96
CA TYR A 38 7.29 -9.90 -17.04
C TYR A 38 6.47 -10.73 -18.01
N LEU A 39 5.14 -10.77 -17.82
CA LEU A 39 4.22 -11.30 -18.82
C LEU A 39 4.03 -10.26 -19.95
N ILE A 40 3.93 -10.73 -21.19
CA ILE A 40 3.71 -9.88 -22.37
C ILE A 40 2.27 -10.07 -22.84
N CYS A 41 1.54 -8.97 -22.98
CA CYS A 41 0.17 -8.97 -23.50
C CYS A 41 0.09 -9.75 -24.83
N GLY A 42 -0.87 -10.68 -24.92
CA GLY A 42 -1.06 -11.58 -26.06
C GLY A 42 -0.39 -12.95 -25.92
N GLN A 43 0.51 -13.15 -24.95
CA GLN A 43 1.02 -14.49 -24.63
C GLN A 43 -0.12 -15.39 -24.09
N VAL A 44 -0.02 -16.70 -24.34
CA VAL A 44 -1.01 -17.67 -23.86
C VAL A 44 -0.48 -18.38 -22.62
N LEU A 45 -1.23 -18.31 -21.53
CA LEU A 45 -1.03 -19.11 -20.32
C LEU A 45 -2.00 -20.29 -20.32
N TYR A 46 -1.50 -21.47 -19.95
CA TYR A 46 -2.30 -22.64 -19.66
C TYR A 46 -2.63 -22.68 -18.18
N ILE A 47 -3.92 -22.66 -17.87
CA ILE A 47 -4.42 -22.59 -16.50
C ILE A 47 -5.13 -23.90 -16.19
N ARG A 48 -4.62 -24.65 -15.22
CA ARG A 48 -5.34 -25.80 -14.68
C ARG A 48 -6.56 -25.34 -13.87
N PRO A 49 -7.64 -26.14 -13.80
CA PRO A 49 -8.72 -25.87 -12.87
C PRO A 49 -8.17 -25.73 -11.45
N SER A 50 -8.56 -24.67 -10.74
CA SER A 50 -8.22 -24.54 -9.33
C SER A 50 -8.84 -25.70 -8.56
N MET A 51 -8.05 -26.28 -7.66
CA MET A 51 -8.62 -26.99 -6.54
C MET A 51 -8.71 -25.93 -5.44
N ASP A 52 -9.92 -25.42 -5.17
CA ASP A 52 -10.12 -24.52 -4.04
C ASP A 52 -9.46 -25.12 -2.78
N ARG A 53 -8.98 -24.31 -1.83
CA ARG A 53 -8.25 -24.78 -0.64
C ARG A 53 -8.97 -25.97 0.01
N LYS A 54 -8.50 -27.18 -0.28
CA LYS A 54 -9.10 -28.41 0.23
C LYS A 54 -8.54 -28.67 1.61
N TYR A 55 -9.42 -28.66 2.60
CA TYR A 55 -9.12 -29.05 3.96
C TYR A 55 -9.69 -30.45 4.22
N VAL A 56 -8.93 -31.29 4.91
CA VAL A 56 -9.43 -32.58 5.39
C VAL A 56 -9.85 -32.37 6.83
N ILE A 57 -11.12 -32.61 7.15
CA ILE A 57 -11.65 -32.48 8.51
C ILE A 57 -10.88 -33.41 9.45
N GLN A 58 -10.29 -32.85 10.52
CA GLN A 58 -9.52 -33.62 11.50
C GLN A 58 -10.44 -34.30 12.53
N PRO A 59 -9.93 -35.28 13.29
CA PRO A 59 -10.72 -35.96 14.32
C PRO A 59 -11.30 -34.96 15.34
N ALA A 60 -12.59 -35.15 15.66
CA ALA A 60 -13.35 -34.31 16.60
C ALA A 60 -13.54 -32.83 16.19
N GLU A 61 -13.28 -32.46 14.95
CA GLU A 61 -13.64 -31.15 14.41
C GLU A 61 -15.06 -31.14 13.83
N HIS A 62 -15.73 -30.00 13.96
CA HIS A 62 -17.03 -29.75 13.37
C HIS A 62 -17.02 -28.45 12.57
N ALA A 63 -17.95 -28.30 11.62
CA ALA A 63 -17.99 -27.16 10.70
C ALA A 63 -17.86 -25.78 11.39
N ARG A 64 -18.43 -25.60 12.59
CA ARG A 64 -18.30 -24.35 13.37
C ARG A 64 -16.87 -24.07 13.86
N GLN A 65 -16.16 -25.10 14.30
CA GLN A 65 -14.76 -24.97 14.76
C GLN A 65 -13.84 -24.69 13.58
N ILE A 66 -14.05 -25.41 12.48
CA ILE A 66 -13.33 -25.22 11.22
C ILE A 66 -13.54 -23.78 10.72
N ALA A 67 -14.79 -23.33 10.63
CA ALA A 67 -15.11 -21.97 10.18
C ALA A 67 -14.39 -20.92 11.05
N LYS A 68 -14.45 -21.08 12.38
CA LYS A 68 -13.74 -20.22 13.32
C LYS A 68 -12.22 -20.27 13.16
N GLN A 69 -11.64 -21.46 12.95
CA GLN A 69 -10.20 -21.65 12.75
C GLN A 69 -9.70 -20.93 11.49
N PHE A 70 -10.47 -20.99 10.41
CA PHE A 70 -10.15 -20.32 9.15
C PHE A 70 -10.71 -18.88 9.08
N GLY A 71 -11.29 -18.38 10.18
CA GLY A 71 -11.82 -17.04 10.31
C GLY A 71 -13.06 -16.75 9.47
N ILE A 72 -13.66 -17.72 8.79
CA ILE A 72 -14.84 -17.58 7.92
C ILE A 72 -16.15 -17.80 8.70
N LYS A 73 -17.28 -17.36 8.15
CA LYS A 73 -18.59 -17.71 8.69
C LYS A 73 -18.94 -19.16 8.38
N LEU A 74 -19.75 -19.80 9.24
CA LEU A 74 -20.23 -21.16 9.01
C LEU A 74 -21.01 -21.28 7.69
N ASP A 75 -21.86 -20.29 7.39
CA ASP A 75 -22.65 -20.31 6.14
C ASP A 75 -21.79 -20.09 4.89
N GLU A 76 -20.67 -19.38 5.00
CA GLU A 76 -19.70 -19.26 3.90
C GLU A 76 -19.03 -20.61 3.64
N LEU A 77 -18.62 -21.31 4.71
CA LEU A 77 -18.09 -22.67 4.59
C LEU A 77 -19.11 -23.61 3.95
N ARG A 78 -20.40 -23.47 4.27
CA ARG A 78 -21.49 -24.26 3.65
C ARG A 78 -21.72 -23.91 2.19
N GLN A 79 -21.75 -22.62 1.85
CA GLN A 79 -21.92 -22.16 0.46
C GLN A 79 -20.77 -22.59 -0.45
N ALA A 80 -19.55 -22.69 0.09
CA ALA A 80 -18.39 -23.20 -0.64
C ALA A 80 -18.43 -24.73 -0.83
N ASN A 81 -19.29 -25.44 -0.10
CA ASN A 81 -19.48 -26.89 -0.16
C ASN A 81 -20.97 -27.25 -0.31
N PRO A 82 -21.65 -26.77 -1.36
CA PRO A 82 -23.11 -26.90 -1.51
C PRO A 82 -23.58 -28.36 -1.60
N GLU A 83 -22.67 -29.29 -1.88
CA GLU A 83 -22.91 -30.74 -1.93
C GLU A 83 -22.92 -31.43 -0.57
N LEU A 84 -22.52 -30.75 0.51
CA LEU A 84 -22.44 -31.32 1.86
C LEU A 84 -23.58 -30.80 2.75
N ALA A 85 -24.37 -31.71 3.34
CA ALA A 85 -25.29 -31.37 4.41
C ALA A 85 -24.55 -31.15 5.74
N GLU A 86 -25.21 -30.56 6.75
CA GLU A 86 -24.57 -30.25 8.04
C GLU A 86 -23.95 -31.47 8.74
N HIS A 87 -24.56 -32.64 8.57
CA HIS A 87 -24.07 -33.92 9.11
C HIS A 87 -22.95 -34.54 8.27
N ASP A 88 -22.63 -34.00 7.09
CA ASP A 88 -21.58 -34.50 6.20
C ASP A 88 -20.21 -33.87 6.49
N PHE A 89 -20.14 -32.88 7.38
CA PHE A 89 -18.90 -32.30 7.89
C PHE A 89 -18.26 -33.21 8.96
N VAL A 90 -17.85 -34.40 8.54
CA VAL A 90 -17.24 -35.44 9.39
C VAL A 90 -15.77 -35.66 9.07
N GLU A 91 -15.05 -36.24 10.02
CA GLU A 91 -13.62 -36.60 9.90
C GLU A 91 -13.28 -37.25 8.54
N GLY A 92 -12.16 -36.83 7.95
CA GLY A 92 -11.62 -37.39 6.71
C GLY A 92 -12.28 -36.85 5.44
N LYS A 93 -13.40 -36.12 5.52
CA LYS A 93 -14.00 -35.45 4.36
C LYS A 93 -13.15 -34.27 3.91
N LYS A 94 -13.02 -34.14 2.58
CA LYS A 94 -12.39 -32.98 1.94
C LYS A 94 -13.45 -31.91 1.72
N ILE A 95 -13.21 -30.74 2.28
CA ILE A 95 -14.07 -29.56 2.14
C ILE A 95 -13.26 -28.41 1.56
N ILE A 96 -13.93 -27.50 0.87
CA ILE A 96 -13.41 -26.26 0.35
C ILE A 96 -13.48 -25.19 1.44
N ILE A 97 -12.34 -24.59 1.78
CA ILE A 97 -12.30 -23.42 2.66
C ILE A 97 -12.32 -22.16 1.79
N PRO A 98 -13.41 -21.37 1.80
CA PRO A 98 -13.44 -20.09 1.09
C PRO A 98 -12.42 -19.13 1.70
N GLU A 99 -11.89 -18.23 0.88
CA GLU A 99 -11.04 -17.15 1.38
C GLU A 99 -11.89 -16.12 2.15
N ASN A 100 -11.55 -15.83 3.41
CA ASN A 100 -12.24 -14.79 4.17
C ASN A 100 -11.75 -13.39 3.76
N HIS A 101 -12.38 -12.80 2.74
CA HIS A 101 -12.10 -11.42 2.35
C HIS A 101 -13.36 -10.56 2.18
N GLN A 102 -14.55 -11.08 2.48
CA GLN A 102 -15.82 -10.46 2.05
C GLN A 102 -16.06 -9.05 2.63
N ASN A 103 -15.35 -8.66 3.69
CA ASN A 103 -15.53 -7.37 4.32
C ASN A 103 -14.32 -6.40 4.19
N GLN A 104 -13.26 -6.83 3.50
CA GLN A 104 -12.04 -6.06 3.32
C GLN A 104 -11.95 -5.51 1.88
N ILE A 105 -11.90 -4.19 1.77
CA ILE A 105 -11.68 -3.48 0.50
C ILE A 105 -10.21 -3.62 0.11
N VAL A 106 -9.29 -3.15 0.97
CA VAL A 106 -7.86 -3.05 0.65
C VAL A 106 -7.18 -4.39 0.88
N ARG A 107 -6.91 -5.15 -0.19
CA ARG A 107 -6.27 -6.47 -0.11
C ARG A 107 -5.35 -6.73 -1.29
N LEU A 108 -4.32 -7.53 -1.07
CA LEU A 108 -3.44 -7.97 -2.15
C LEU A 108 -4.10 -9.06 -3.00
N ARG A 109 -4.15 -8.83 -4.31
CA ARG A 109 -4.60 -9.81 -5.33
C ARG A 109 -3.44 -10.16 -6.26
N GLY A 110 -2.23 -10.21 -5.70
CA GLY A 110 -0.97 -10.02 -6.41
C GLY A 110 -0.35 -8.66 -6.04
N GLU A 111 0.55 -8.14 -6.88
CA GLU A 111 1.14 -6.83 -6.67
C GLU A 111 0.04 -5.75 -6.67
N TYR A 112 0.12 -4.80 -5.73
CA TYR A 112 -0.89 -3.74 -5.59
C TYR A 112 -0.51 -2.56 -6.49
N GLY A 113 -1.27 -2.39 -7.58
CA GLY A 113 -1.01 -1.38 -8.62
C GLY A 113 -1.95 -0.18 -8.58
N TYR A 114 -1.82 0.66 -9.59
CA TYR A 114 -2.65 1.86 -9.74
C TYR A 114 -4.14 1.56 -9.96
N GLU A 115 -4.47 0.50 -10.70
CA GLU A 115 -5.88 0.12 -10.87
C GLU A 115 -6.49 -0.46 -9.59
N ASP A 116 -5.75 -1.26 -8.83
CA ASP A 116 -6.18 -1.74 -7.51
C ASP A 116 -6.47 -0.55 -6.57
N LEU A 117 -5.55 0.43 -6.56
CA LEU A 117 -5.72 1.68 -5.84
C LEU A 117 -7.03 2.38 -6.25
N ARG A 118 -7.25 2.59 -7.55
CA ARG A 118 -8.43 3.32 -8.04
C ARG A 118 -9.74 2.61 -7.70
N GLU A 119 -9.78 1.29 -7.82
CA GLU A 119 -10.93 0.46 -7.42
C GLU A 119 -11.19 0.56 -5.90
N ASP A 120 -10.16 0.41 -5.08
CA ASP A 120 -10.30 0.43 -3.63
C ASP A 120 -10.69 1.82 -3.11
N LEU A 121 -10.17 2.90 -3.71
CA LEU A 121 -10.59 4.26 -3.37
C LEU A 121 -12.06 4.52 -3.70
N ALA A 122 -12.52 4.05 -4.86
CA ALA A 122 -13.93 4.15 -5.24
C ALA A 122 -14.82 3.36 -4.26
N ALA A 123 -14.40 2.14 -3.89
CA ALA A 123 -15.12 1.32 -2.92
C ALA A 123 -15.12 1.94 -1.51
N LEU A 124 -14.00 2.54 -1.08
CA LEU A 124 -13.90 3.25 0.20
C LEU A 124 -14.83 4.46 0.24
N ALA A 125 -14.82 5.31 -0.79
CA ALA A 125 -15.68 6.50 -0.88
C ALA A 125 -17.17 6.11 -0.94
N GLN A 126 -17.51 5.04 -1.67
CA GLN A 126 -18.88 4.53 -1.74
C GLN A 126 -19.36 3.99 -0.39
N ARG A 127 -18.49 3.25 0.31
CA ARG A 127 -18.85 2.57 1.56
C ARG A 127 -18.84 3.49 2.78
N TYR A 128 -17.96 4.48 2.80
CA TYR A 128 -17.76 5.39 3.91
C TYR A 128 -17.93 6.84 3.46
N PRO A 129 -19.15 7.40 3.48
CA PRO A 129 -19.44 8.72 2.92
C PRO A 129 -18.71 9.91 3.56
N PHE A 130 -18.04 9.70 4.70
CA PHE A 130 -17.18 10.67 5.37
C PHE A 130 -15.72 10.63 4.89
N ILE A 131 -15.38 9.70 3.98
CA ILE A 131 -14.12 9.72 3.24
C ILE A 131 -14.31 10.58 2.00
N GLU A 132 -13.39 11.53 1.81
CA GLU A 132 -13.25 12.28 0.57
C GLU A 132 -12.08 11.71 -0.24
N VAL A 133 -12.28 11.57 -1.55
CA VAL A 133 -11.24 11.17 -2.51
C VAL A 133 -11.15 12.24 -3.59
N GLY A 134 -9.93 12.61 -3.95
CA GLY A 134 -9.65 13.55 -5.05
C GLY A 134 -8.28 13.30 -5.67
N SER A 135 -7.77 14.27 -6.41
CA SER A 135 -6.46 14.22 -7.05
C SER A 135 -5.64 15.46 -6.69
N ILE A 136 -4.34 15.29 -6.48
CA ILE A 136 -3.41 16.41 -6.19
C ILE A 136 -2.70 16.91 -7.44
N GLY A 137 -2.86 16.22 -8.56
CA GLY A 137 -2.16 16.47 -9.82
C GLY A 137 -2.09 15.21 -10.66
N THR A 138 -1.24 15.24 -11.70
CA THR A 138 -1.06 14.10 -12.59
C THR A 138 0.41 13.71 -12.70
N SER A 139 0.68 12.42 -12.83
CA SER A 139 2.01 11.88 -13.12
C SER A 139 2.50 12.28 -14.53
N VAL A 140 3.76 11.96 -14.83
CA VAL A 140 4.34 12.16 -16.16
C VAL A 140 3.51 11.53 -17.28
N MET A 141 2.96 10.34 -17.07
CA MET A 141 2.14 9.60 -18.04
C MET A 141 0.66 9.98 -17.97
N GLY A 142 0.30 11.01 -17.20
CA GLY A 142 -1.05 11.55 -17.14
C GLY A 142 -2.02 10.78 -16.23
N LYS A 143 -1.52 9.94 -15.32
CA LYS A 143 -2.36 9.30 -14.29
C LYS A 143 -2.63 10.29 -13.17
N ASP A 144 -3.86 10.34 -12.66
CA ASP A 144 -4.15 11.11 -11.45
C ASP A 144 -3.28 10.62 -10.28
N ILE A 145 -2.84 11.54 -9.43
CA ILE A 145 -2.18 11.24 -8.16
C ILE A 145 -3.24 11.42 -7.07
N PRO A 146 -3.92 10.34 -6.65
CA PRO A 146 -5.08 10.48 -5.80
C PRO A 146 -4.69 10.88 -4.37
N TYR A 147 -5.60 11.53 -3.66
CA TYR A 147 -5.56 11.64 -2.20
C TYR A 147 -6.84 11.07 -1.58
N VAL A 148 -6.73 10.71 -0.30
CA VAL A 148 -7.85 10.36 0.58
C VAL A 148 -7.81 11.28 1.78
N ARG A 149 -8.96 11.86 2.14
CA ARG A 149 -9.11 12.65 3.35
C ARG A 149 -10.15 12.03 4.26
N ILE A 150 -9.81 11.87 5.54
CA ILE A 150 -10.70 11.39 6.59
C ILE A 150 -10.57 12.30 7.83
N GLY A 151 -11.71 12.70 8.40
CA GLY A 151 -11.77 13.67 9.49
C GLY A 151 -11.85 15.11 9.00
N TRP A 152 -12.24 16.01 9.91
CA TRP A 152 -12.49 17.44 9.66
C TRP A 152 -12.01 18.32 10.83
N GLY A 153 -11.18 17.76 11.70
CA GLY A 153 -10.60 18.51 12.79
C GLY A 153 -9.50 19.48 12.36
N PRO A 154 -9.15 20.44 13.22
CA PRO A 154 -8.23 21.52 12.90
C PRO A 154 -6.78 21.05 12.71
N LEU A 155 -6.40 19.89 13.28
CA LEU A 155 -5.04 19.37 13.19
C LEU A 155 -4.86 18.61 11.88
N LYS A 156 -4.14 19.20 10.94
CA LYS A 156 -3.97 18.60 9.61
C LYS A 156 -2.73 17.74 9.57
N ILE A 157 -2.89 16.46 9.30
CA ILE A 157 -1.78 15.50 9.24
C ILE A 157 -1.71 14.95 7.84
N HIS A 158 -0.52 14.86 7.27
CA HIS A 158 -0.31 14.25 5.96
C HIS A 158 0.54 13.00 6.04
N ALA A 159 0.15 11.97 5.29
CA ALA A 159 0.99 10.81 5.03
C ALA A 159 1.02 10.51 3.53
N ASN A 160 2.18 10.13 3.01
CA ASN A 160 2.31 9.65 1.63
C ASN A 160 3.09 8.34 1.56
N ALA A 161 2.92 7.64 0.44
CA ALA A 161 3.53 6.35 0.18
C ALA A 161 3.88 6.21 -1.31
N SER A 162 4.74 5.23 -1.62
CA SER A 162 5.21 4.94 -2.98
C SER A 162 5.74 6.17 -3.71
N VAL A 163 6.54 6.99 -3.02
CA VAL A 163 7.40 7.99 -3.65
C VAL A 163 8.44 7.27 -4.52
N HIS A 164 9.03 6.20 -3.97
CA HIS A 164 9.85 5.29 -4.76
C HIS A 164 9.02 4.16 -5.35
N ALA A 165 9.27 3.85 -6.62
CA ALA A 165 8.49 2.90 -7.41
C ALA A 165 8.51 1.46 -6.87
N ASN A 166 9.67 0.98 -6.42
CA ASN A 166 9.83 -0.38 -5.90
C ASN A 166 9.39 -0.53 -4.43
N GLU A 167 8.91 0.52 -3.80
CA GLU A 167 8.39 0.53 -2.43
C GLU A 167 6.85 0.48 -2.42
N TRP A 168 6.26 -0.05 -3.48
CA TRP A 168 4.81 -0.04 -3.75
C TRP A 168 3.97 -0.69 -2.65
N LEU A 169 4.55 -1.59 -1.84
CA LEU A 169 3.84 -2.24 -0.72
C LEU A 169 3.43 -1.25 0.37
N THR A 170 4.08 -0.08 0.45
CA THR A 170 3.70 1.00 1.38
C THR A 170 2.30 1.55 1.11
N THR A 171 1.86 1.58 -0.17
CA THR A 171 0.53 2.03 -0.59
C THR A 171 -0.61 1.26 0.09
N PRO A 172 -0.73 -0.08 -0.10
CA PRO A 172 -1.82 -0.83 0.51
C PRO A 172 -1.69 -0.88 2.05
N CYS A 173 -0.48 -0.85 2.62
CA CYS A 173 -0.32 -0.78 4.08
C CYS A 173 -0.94 0.50 4.66
N LEU A 174 -0.70 1.64 4.03
CA LEU A 174 -1.28 2.92 4.47
C LEU A 174 -2.80 2.98 4.23
N LEU A 175 -3.29 2.47 3.09
CA LEU A 175 -4.72 2.39 2.82
C LEU A 175 -5.45 1.41 3.74
N ARG A 176 -4.80 0.32 4.15
CA ARG A 176 -5.37 -0.62 5.11
C ARG A 176 -5.62 0.05 6.45
N PHE A 177 -4.76 0.97 6.87
CA PHE A 177 -5.02 1.81 8.03
C PHE A 177 -6.24 2.71 7.82
N VAL A 178 -6.35 3.39 6.67
CA VAL A 178 -7.51 4.24 6.34
C VAL A 178 -8.82 3.44 6.38
N GLU A 179 -8.83 2.24 5.80
CA GLU A 179 -9.99 1.35 5.83
C GLU A 179 -10.36 0.96 7.27
N ARG A 180 -9.39 0.53 8.08
CA ARG A 180 -9.63 0.17 9.49
C ARG A 180 -10.13 1.36 10.30
N TYR A 181 -9.60 2.54 10.03
CA TYR A 181 -10.06 3.78 10.65
C TYR A 181 -11.53 4.05 10.29
N ALA A 182 -11.89 4.00 9.01
CA ALA A 182 -13.26 4.18 8.56
C ALA A 182 -14.22 3.10 9.10
N GLN A 183 -13.78 1.84 9.18
CA GLN A 183 -14.53 0.76 9.82
C GLN A 183 -14.83 1.06 11.28
N GLY A 184 -13.83 1.53 12.05
CA GLY A 184 -14.00 1.90 13.45
C GLY A 184 -15.06 3.02 13.63
N VAL A 185 -15.03 4.03 12.78
CA VAL A 185 -16.04 5.10 12.76
C VAL A 185 -17.43 4.56 12.41
N TYR A 186 -17.51 3.73 11.37
CA TYR A 186 -18.79 3.25 10.86
C TYR A 186 -19.52 2.34 11.85
N SER A 187 -18.80 1.39 12.45
CA SER A 187 -19.34 0.44 13.43
C SER A 187 -19.88 1.12 14.68
N THR A 188 -19.30 2.25 15.07
CA THR A 188 -19.69 2.99 16.27
C THR A 188 -20.83 3.99 16.05
N ASN A 189 -21.11 4.37 14.80
CA ASN A 189 -22.29 5.15 14.43
C ASN A 189 -23.54 4.28 14.22
N GLY A 190 -23.37 2.99 13.91
CA GLY A 190 -24.48 2.03 13.80
C GLY A 190 -25.21 1.72 15.12
N ASP A 191 -24.65 2.15 16.26
CA ASP A 191 -25.16 1.83 17.61
C ASP A 191 -25.97 2.99 18.25
N LYS A 192 -26.33 4.03 17.47
CA LYS A 192 -27.01 5.25 17.97
C LYS A 192 -28.42 5.48 17.40
N GLY A 193 -29.14 4.40 17.10
CA GLY A 193 -30.59 4.44 16.82
C GLY A 193 -31.26 3.31 17.58
N GLY A 194 -32.24 3.64 18.42
CA GLY A 194 -32.85 2.72 19.38
C GLY A 194 -33.65 1.57 18.76
N GLU A 195 -34.11 0.73 19.69
CA GLU A 195 -34.89 -0.49 19.54
C GLU A 195 -34.10 -1.75 19.16
N HIS A 196 -34.40 -2.82 19.90
CA HIS A 196 -33.99 -4.19 19.65
C HIS A 196 -34.31 -4.60 18.21
N HIS A 197 -33.45 -4.25 17.27
CA HIS A 197 -33.34 -5.00 16.05
C HIS A 197 -32.58 -6.26 16.41
N ASP A 198 -33.31 -7.38 16.40
CA ASP A 198 -32.72 -8.71 16.24
C ASP A 198 -31.51 -8.59 15.34
N LYS A 199 -30.34 -8.95 15.89
CA LYS A 199 -29.10 -9.09 15.12
C LYS A 199 -29.45 -9.97 13.92
N ARG A 200 -29.66 -9.37 12.75
CA ARG A 200 -29.89 -10.14 11.52
C ARG A 200 -28.65 -11.00 11.33
N GLU A 201 -28.80 -12.31 11.49
CA GLU A 201 -27.82 -13.30 11.06
C GLU A 201 -27.38 -12.93 9.64
N GLY A 202 -26.13 -12.52 9.47
CA GLY A 202 -25.60 -12.13 8.16
C GLY A 202 -24.73 -10.88 8.14
N GLN A 203 -24.88 -9.92 9.06
CA GLN A 203 -23.96 -8.78 9.10
C GLN A 203 -22.58 -9.24 9.60
N SER A 204 -21.56 -9.14 8.75
CA SER A 204 -20.17 -9.40 9.15
C SER A 204 -19.78 -8.37 10.21
N GLU A 205 -19.53 -8.83 11.44
CA GLU A 205 -18.94 -7.99 12.49
C GLU A 205 -17.61 -7.45 11.93
N ALA A 206 -17.51 -6.12 11.81
CA ALA A 206 -16.22 -5.50 11.53
C ALA A 206 -15.23 -5.94 12.62
N PRO A 207 -13.95 -6.22 12.29
CA PRO A 207 -12.98 -6.61 13.29
C PRO A 207 -12.94 -5.57 14.43
N PRO A 208 -12.77 -5.99 15.70
CA PRO A 208 -12.85 -5.10 16.84
C PRO A 208 -11.84 -3.97 16.70
N TRP A 209 -12.26 -2.75 17.02
CA TRP A 209 -11.37 -1.60 17.09
C TRP A 209 -10.25 -1.87 18.10
N ILE A 210 -9.02 -1.99 17.62
CA ILE A 210 -7.86 -2.40 18.43
C ILE A 210 -7.12 -1.23 19.09
N TYR A 211 -7.42 0.01 18.71
CA TYR A 211 -6.72 1.18 19.22
C TYR A 211 -7.40 1.73 20.48
N ARG A 212 -6.61 2.27 21.41
CA ARG A 212 -7.12 2.72 22.72
C ARG A 212 -7.97 4.00 22.64
N VAL A 213 -7.85 4.77 21.56
CA VAL A 213 -8.59 6.02 21.37
C VAL A 213 -9.77 5.78 20.43
N SER A 214 -10.93 6.35 20.74
CA SER A 214 -12.11 6.25 19.88
C SER A 214 -11.83 6.81 18.47
N PRO A 215 -12.23 6.11 17.41
CA PRO A 215 -12.06 6.59 16.04
C PRO A 215 -12.82 7.89 15.78
N GLN A 216 -13.96 8.11 16.44
CA GLN A 216 -14.70 9.38 16.28
C GLN A 216 -13.94 10.56 16.89
N THR A 217 -13.22 10.36 17.99
CA THR A 217 -12.35 11.41 18.54
C THR A 217 -11.34 11.88 17.50
N TRP A 218 -10.75 10.96 16.73
CA TRP A 218 -9.85 11.34 15.65
C TRP A 218 -10.58 12.17 14.58
N LEU A 219 -11.80 11.83 14.17
CA LEU A 219 -12.50 12.57 13.10
C LEU A 219 -12.70 14.06 13.42
N TYR A 220 -13.02 14.36 14.68
CA TYR A 220 -13.30 15.72 15.13
C TYR A 220 -12.02 16.50 15.48
N ARG A 221 -10.92 15.82 15.80
CA ARG A 221 -9.66 16.47 16.21
C ARG A 221 -8.68 16.62 15.07
N THR A 222 -8.68 15.70 14.11
CA THR A 222 -7.71 15.67 13.01
C THR A 222 -8.39 15.68 11.65
N SER A 223 -7.64 16.16 10.66
CA SER A 223 -7.91 15.95 9.24
C SER A 223 -6.70 15.21 8.67
N LEU A 224 -6.85 13.90 8.45
CA LEU A 224 -5.79 13.08 7.87
C LEU A 224 -5.89 13.10 6.34
N TRP A 225 -4.82 13.53 5.69
CA TRP A 225 -4.64 13.55 4.24
C TRP A 225 -3.63 12.50 3.81
N VAL A 226 -4.06 11.48 3.10
CA VAL A 226 -3.22 10.40 2.59
C VAL A 226 -3.05 10.55 1.09
N VAL A 227 -1.81 10.60 0.60
CA VAL A 227 -1.49 10.43 -0.83
C VAL A 227 -0.89 9.02 -0.98
N PRO A 228 -1.73 8.01 -1.26
CA PRO A 228 -1.33 6.62 -1.10
C PRO A 228 -0.32 6.16 -2.14
N MET A 229 -0.25 6.79 -3.33
CA MET A 229 0.72 6.45 -4.37
C MET A 229 1.16 7.71 -5.11
N VAL A 230 2.36 8.19 -4.79
CA VAL A 230 2.93 9.40 -5.41
C VAL A 230 3.48 9.11 -6.81
N ASN A 231 4.04 7.91 -7.03
CA ASN A 231 4.71 7.53 -8.27
C ASN A 231 3.98 6.40 -9.03
N PRO A 232 2.75 6.63 -9.54
CA PRO A 232 1.96 5.57 -10.16
C PRO A 232 2.57 5.01 -11.45
N ASP A 233 3.36 5.82 -12.17
CA ASP A 233 4.02 5.38 -13.40
C ASP A 233 5.21 4.48 -13.12
N GLY A 234 6.04 4.84 -12.13
CA GLY A 234 7.15 4.02 -11.70
C GLY A 234 6.70 2.70 -11.07
N VAL A 235 5.65 2.72 -10.25
CA VAL A 235 5.05 1.50 -9.68
C VAL A 235 4.59 0.55 -10.79
N GLU A 236 3.92 1.07 -11.81
CA GLU A 236 3.50 0.27 -12.97
C GLU A 236 4.71 -0.33 -13.71
N LEU A 237 5.76 0.46 -13.95
CA LEU A 237 7.00 -0.02 -14.56
C LEU A 237 7.62 -1.17 -13.77
N VAL A 238 7.71 -1.04 -12.44
CA VAL A 238 8.28 -2.07 -11.56
C VAL A 238 7.52 -3.39 -11.68
N GLN A 239 6.19 -3.33 -11.75
CA GLN A 239 5.30 -4.49 -11.73
C GLN A 239 5.10 -5.13 -13.10
N GLN A 240 5.02 -4.33 -14.17
CA GLN A 240 4.59 -4.78 -15.49
C GLN A 240 5.70 -4.70 -16.55
N GLY A 241 6.80 -3.99 -16.26
CA GLY A 241 7.83 -3.69 -17.25
C GLY A 241 7.30 -2.81 -18.38
N VAL A 242 8.00 -2.82 -19.52
CA VAL A 242 7.59 -2.08 -20.73
C VAL A 242 7.80 -2.91 -21.98
N LEU A 243 6.88 -2.75 -22.94
CA LEU A 243 6.97 -3.33 -24.28
C LEU A 243 7.56 -2.32 -25.27
N PRO A 244 8.08 -2.76 -26.44
CA PRO A 244 8.62 -1.87 -27.46
C PRO A 244 7.68 -0.74 -27.94
N SER A 245 6.37 -0.93 -27.77
CA SER A 245 5.35 0.10 -28.07
C SER A 245 5.26 1.22 -27.03
N HIS A 246 5.90 1.08 -25.86
CA HIS A 246 5.90 2.12 -24.83
C HIS A 246 6.72 3.33 -25.31
N PRO A 247 6.23 4.57 -25.17
CA PRO A 247 6.90 5.76 -25.72
C PRO A 247 8.31 5.97 -25.18
N LEU A 248 8.57 5.55 -23.94
CA LEU A 248 9.88 5.65 -23.28
C LEU A 248 10.69 4.34 -23.32
N TYR A 249 10.32 3.36 -24.15
CA TYR A 249 10.95 2.02 -24.12
C TYR A 249 12.48 2.08 -24.25
N HIS A 250 13.00 2.79 -25.25
CA HIS A 250 14.44 2.87 -25.48
C HIS A 250 15.19 3.60 -24.36
N ASP A 251 14.61 4.69 -23.86
CA ASP A 251 15.19 5.47 -22.76
C ASP A 251 15.21 4.68 -21.47
N LEU A 252 14.10 4.04 -21.09
CA LEU A 252 14.02 3.18 -19.91
C LEU A 252 15.01 2.01 -19.98
N ARG A 253 15.16 1.38 -21.16
CA ARG A 253 16.15 0.31 -21.36
C ARG A 253 17.58 0.84 -21.17
N LYS A 254 17.88 2.03 -21.68
CA LYS A 254 19.19 2.69 -21.51
C LYS A 254 19.45 3.07 -20.05
N TRP A 255 18.51 3.72 -19.38
CA TRP A 255 18.61 4.17 -17.99
C TRP A 255 18.64 3.00 -16.99
N ASN A 256 18.13 1.83 -17.40
CA ASN A 256 18.23 0.58 -16.65
C ASN A 256 19.44 -0.29 -17.07
N GLU A 257 20.48 0.29 -17.67
CA GLU A 257 21.73 -0.40 -18.05
C GLU A 257 21.52 -1.61 -18.98
N GLY A 258 20.48 -1.56 -19.83
CA GLY A 258 20.12 -2.67 -20.72
C GLY A 258 19.45 -3.86 -20.02
N ARG A 259 19.10 -3.77 -18.73
CA ARG A 259 18.36 -4.80 -17.99
C ARG A 259 16.87 -4.77 -18.34
N ALA A 260 16.29 -5.96 -18.55
CA ALA A 260 14.87 -6.09 -18.90
C ALA A 260 13.98 -6.13 -17.65
N ASP A 261 14.58 -6.41 -16.50
CA ASP A 261 13.94 -6.44 -15.20
C ASP A 261 14.02 -5.06 -14.54
N TYR A 262 12.85 -4.49 -14.23
CA TYR A 262 12.69 -3.19 -13.61
C TYR A 262 12.32 -3.30 -12.12
N ARG A 263 12.28 -4.49 -11.51
CA ARG A 263 11.87 -4.64 -10.10
C ARG A 263 12.73 -3.82 -9.13
N GLY A 264 14.00 -3.58 -9.48
CA GLY A 264 14.91 -2.72 -8.71
C GLY A 264 14.88 -1.22 -9.04
N TRP A 265 13.89 -0.77 -9.85
CA TRP A 265 13.69 0.62 -10.25
C TRP A 265 13.03 1.42 -9.11
N LYS A 266 13.70 2.49 -8.69
CA LYS A 266 13.32 3.34 -7.56
C LYS A 266 12.69 4.67 -8.04
N ALA A 267 13.24 5.23 -9.11
CA ALA A 267 12.87 6.52 -9.68
C ALA A 267 11.43 6.56 -10.26
N ASN A 268 10.98 7.73 -10.71
CA ASN A 268 9.79 7.84 -11.55
C ASN A 268 10.05 7.31 -12.98
N ILE A 269 9.06 7.42 -13.86
CA ILE A 269 9.15 6.91 -15.24
C ILE A 269 10.20 7.63 -16.10
N ARG A 270 10.60 8.84 -15.74
CA ARG A 270 11.68 9.61 -16.40
C ARG A 270 13.06 9.35 -15.80
N GLY A 271 13.16 8.40 -14.85
CA GLY A 271 14.43 8.07 -14.21
C GLY A 271 14.93 9.14 -13.24
N VAL A 272 14.02 9.96 -12.69
CA VAL A 272 14.30 10.94 -11.64
C VAL A 272 13.85 10.38 -10.28
N ASP A 273 14.73 10.47 -9.29
CA ASP A 273 14.42 10.09 -7.92
C ASP A 273 13.55 11.17 -7.26
N LEU A 274 12.27 10.86 -7.04
CA LEU A 274 11.31 11.83 -6.53
C LEU A 274 11.64 12.32 -5.12
N ASN A 275 12.37 11.52 -4.32
CA ASN A 275 12.79 11.95 -2.99
C ASN A 275 14.15 12.67 -2.99
N ASP A 276 14.66 13.05 -4.16
CA ASP A 276 15.78 13.99 -4.33
C ASP A 276 15.32 15.24 -5.13
N GLN A 277 14.01 15.53 -5.17
CA GLN A 277 13.44 16.63 -5.98
C GLN A 277 13.06 17.88 -5.18
N PHE A 278 13.09 17.84 -3.84
CA PHE A 278 12.57 18.94 -3.03
C PHE A 278 13.64 20.02 -2.79
N PRO A 279 13.27 21.32 -2.73
CA PRO A 279 14.23 22.43 -2.61
C PRO A 279 14.74 22.59 -1.16
N ALA A 280 15.48 21.59 -0.70
CA ALA A 280 16.18 21.56 0.58
C ALA A 280 17.63 21.17 0.33
N TYR A 281 18.48 22.17 0.06
CA TYR A 281 19.88 21.98 -0.33
C TYR A 281 20.08 21.01 -1.52
N TRP A 282 19.22 21.13 -2.52
CA TRP A 282 19.19 20.25 -3.69
C TRP A 282 20.53 20.19 -4.44
N GLU A 283 21.23 21.32 -4.59
CA GLU A 283 22.54 21.35 -5.25
C GLU A 283 23.61 20.55 -4.49
N GLU A 284 23.50 20.46 -3.15
CA GLU A 284 24.38 19.61 -2.34
C GLU A 284 24.05 18.14 -2.53
N GLU A 285 22.76 17.80 -2.58
CA GLU A 285 22.30 16.44 -2.84
C GLU A 285 22.74 15.94 -4.23
N VAL A 286 22.59 16.77 -5.27
CA VAL A 286 23.06 16.47 -6.64
C VAL A 286 24.55 16.15 -6.66
N ARG A 287 25.37 16.98 -5.97
CA ARG A 287 26.81 16.73 -5.84
C ARG A 287 27.11 15.42 -5.10
N ARG A 288 26.37 15.12 -4.03
CA ARG A 288 26.53 13.93 -3.20
C ARG A 288 26.17 12.64 -3.95
N ARG A 289 25.07 12.62 -4.70
CA ARG A 289 24.64 11.47 -5.51
C ARG A 289 25.55 11.22 -6.71
N GLY A 290 26.08 12.29 -7.30
CA GLY A 290 27.01 12.21 -8.44
C GLY A 290 26.36 11.66 -9.73
N LYS A 291 25.03 11.63 -9.82
CA LYS A 291 24.29 11.21 -11.02
C LYS A 291 23.96 12.42 -11.87
N THR A 292 24.38 12.39 -13.13
CA THR A 292 24.22 13.52 -14.08
C THR A 292 23.19 13.26 -15.18
N SER A 293 22.58 12.08 -15.20
CA SER A 293 21.57 11.68 -16.19
C SER A 293 20.54 10.76 -15.57
N PRO A 294 19.32 10.66 -16.15
CA PRO A 294 18.31 9.72 -15.70
C PRO A 294 18.84 8.31 -15.48
N SER A 295 18.39 7.70 -14.38
CA SER A 295 18.77 6.34 -14.01
C SER A 295 17.70 5.70 -13.13
N ARG A 296 17.81 4.38 -12.92
CA ARG A 296 16.90 3.63 -12.06
C ARG A 296 16.79 4.12 -10.60
N ARG A 297 17.67 5.01 -10.15
CA ARG A 297 17.74 5.60 -8.79
C ARG A 297 18.70 6.78 -8.76
N ASP A 298 18.63 7.59 -7.70
CA ASP A 298 19.65 8.58 -7.29
C ASP A 298 19.90 9.75 -8.26
N TYR A 299 19.19 9.85 -9.38
CA TYR A 299 19.27 11.02 -10.25
C TYR A 299 18.26 12.06 -9.78
N ALA A 300 18.76 13.19 -9.27
CA ALA A 300 17.96 14.23 -8.64
C ALA A 300 17.18 15.12 -9.62
N GLY A 301 17.25 14.87 -10.94
CA GLY A 301 16.58 15.68 -11.96
C GLY A 301 17.42 16.86 -12.48
N PRO A 302 16.92 17.64 -13.45
CA PRO A 302 17.59 18.83 -13.97
C PRO A 302 17.49 20.06 -13.05
N ALA A 303 16.49 20.12 -12.18
CA ALA A 303 16.25 21.18 -11.20
C ALA A 303 15.31 20.66 -10.09
N PRO A 304 15.22 21.32 -8.92
CA PRO A 304 14.19 21.01 -7.93
C PRO A 304 12.79 21.10 -8.55
N LEU A 305 11.89 20.20 -8.15
CA LEU A 305 10.48 20.16 -8.57
C LEU A 305 10.27 20.13 -10.09
N SER A 306 11.23 19.58 -10.84
CA SER A 306 11.09 19.37 -12.28
C SER A 306 10.06 18.30 -12.62
N GLU A 307 9.84 17.33 -11.73
CA GLU A 307 8.88 16.26 -11.91
C GLU A 307 7.50 16.64 -11.36
N PRO A 308 6.42 16.38 -12.10
CA PRO A 308 5.07 16.79 -11.72
C PRO A 308 4.59 16.11 -10.45
N GLU A 309 5.06 14.88 -10.15
CA GLU A 309 4.70 14.16 -8.92
C GLU A 309 5.22 14.89 -7.66
N ALA A 310 6.49 15.31 -7.68
CA ALA A 310 7.09 16.05 -6.57
C ALA A 310 6.46 17.44 -6.43
N LYS A 311 6.20 18.11 -7.56
CA LYS A 311 5.50 19.41 -7.57
C LYS A 311 4.09 19.30 -6.98
N ALA A 312 3.33 18.26 -7.33
CA ALA A 312 1.97 18.07 -6.81
C ALA A 312 1.95 17.92 -5.28
N LEU A 313 2.95 17.23 -4.70
CA LEU A 313 3.10 17.14 -3.25
C LEU A 313 3.41 18.50 -2.60
N VAL A 314 4.31 19.29 -3.20
CA VAL A 314 4.61 20.65 -2.71
C VAL A 314 3.35 21.53 -2.76
N ASP A 315 2.65 21.54 -3.89
CA ASP A 315 1.45 22.34 -4.08
C ASP A 315 0.32 21.95 -3.09
N LEU A 316 0.17 20.65 -2.80
CA LEU A 316 -0.73 20.17 -1.74
C LEU A 316 -0.31 20.71 -0.37
N THR A 317 0.96 20.57 -0.02
CA THR A 317 1.47 20.91 1.32
C THR A 317 1.44 22.41 1.59
N GLU A 318 1.77 23.23 0.60
CA GLU A 318 1.63 24.68 0.67
C GLU A 318 0.17 25.11 0.75
N ARG A 319 -0.74 24.43 0.05
CA ARG A 319 -2.17 24.75 0.13
C ARG A 319 -2.77 24.38 1.49
N GLU A 320 -2.49 23.18 1.97
CA GLU A 320 -3.15 22.64 3.16
C GLU A 320 -2.47 23.06 4.47
N GLN A 321 -1.19 23.42 4.45
CA GLN A 321 -0.42 23.88 5.61
C GLN A 321 -0.43 22.87 6.77
N PHE A 322 -0.02 21.62 6.50
CA PHE A 322 -0.04 20.53 7.47
C PHE A 322 0.71 20.84 8.76
N ASP A 323 0.26 20.25 9.87
CA ASP A 323 0.88 20.33 11.19
C ASP A 323 1.95 19.25 11.41
N MET A 324 1.85 18.14 10.68
CA MET A 324 2.82 17.05 10.69
C MET A 324 2.76 16.28 9.37
N VAL A 325 3.92 15.79 8.91
CA VAL A 325 4.00 14.94 7.72
C VAL A 325 4.75 13.63 7.96
N LEU A 326 4.31 12.56 7.30
CA LEU A 326 4.97 11.25 7.29
C LEU A 326 5.15 10.75 5.85
N SER A 327 6.41 10.59 5.42
CA SER A 327 6.76 9.94 4.16
C SER A 327 7.03 8.46 4.45
N ILE A 328 6.15 7.57 4.03
CA ILE A 328 6.26 6.13 4.27
C ILE A 328 7.05 5.50 3.12
N HIS A 329 8.20 4.95 3.47
CA HIS A 329 9.16 4.29 2.59
C HIS A 329 9.40 2.85 3.06
N SER A 330 10.20 2.11 2.31
CA SER A 330 10.78 0.84 2.77
C SER A 330 12.22 0.77 2.28
N GLN A 331 13.18 0.24 3.02
CA GLN A 331 13.05 -0.60 4.21
C GLN A 331 14.15 -0.31 5.24
N GLY A 332 13.94 -0.75 6.48
CA GLY A 332 14.94 -0.64 7.54
C GLY A 332 14.40 -0.69 8.97
N GLN A 333 13.09 -0.56 9.17
CA GLN A 333 12.44 -0.37 10.47
C GLN A 333 13.01 0.86 11.20
N GLU A 334 13.09 1.98 10.50
CA GLU A 334 13.70 3.23 10.96
C GLU A 334 12.75 4.42 10.82
N ILE A 335 12.88 5.37 11.74
CA ILE A 335 12.13 6.63 11.73
C ILE A 335 13.13 7.78 11.76
N TYR A 336 13.37 8.40 10.62
CA TYR A 336 14.18 9.61 10.51
C TYR A 336 13.32 10.84 10.79
N TRP A 337 13.76 11.70 11.71
CA TRP A 337 12.89 12.74 12.29
C TRP A 337 13.50 14.15 12.29
N ASN A 338 14.74 14.32 11.83
CA ASN A 338 15.49 15.57 11.93
C ASN A 338 15.88 16.11 10.55
N TYR A 339 16.27 17.37 10.46
CA TYR A 339 16.94 17.92 9.29
C TYR A 339 17.78 19.13 9.63
N ARG A 340 19.11 19.05 9.47
CA ARG A 340 20.08 20.16 9.69
C ARG A 340 19.85 20.97 10.98
N ASP A 341 19.39 20.33 12.06
CA ASP A 341 19.02 20.97 13.33
C ASP A 341 17.92 22.03 13.20
N LEU A 342 17.16 22.01 12.11
CA LEU A 342 15.97 22.82 11.85
C LEU A 342 14.69 22.14 12.37
N GLU A 343 14.77 20.88 12.80
CA GLU A 343 13.62 20.18 13.36
C GLU A 343 13.11 20.84 14.66
N PRO A 344 11.79 20.97 14.85
CA PRO A 344 11.26 21.54 16.08
C PRO A 344 11.51 20.58 17.26
N LYS A 345 11.57 21.15 18.47
CA LYS A 345 12.00 20.44 19.70
C LYS A 345 11.18 19.19 19.98
N GLU A 346 9.88 19.25 19.73
CA GLU A 346 8.94 18.15 19.91
C GLU A 346 9.17 16.97 18.94
N SER A 347 9.94 17.13 17.86
CA SER A 347 10.17 16.08 16.88
C SER A 347 10.82 14.83 17.49
N ARG A 348 11.70 15.03 18.48
CA ARG A 348 12.36 13.91 19.19
C ARG A 348 11.38 13.12 20.05
N ASP A 349 10.47 13.81 20.73
CA ASP A 349 9.45 13.17 21.57
C ASP A 349 8.46 12.40 20.70
N TRP A 350 8.08 12.99 19.56
CA TRP A 350 7.31 12.31 18.53
C TRP A 350 8.02 11.07 18.00
N ALA A 351 9.29 11.18 17.58
CA ALA A 351 10.05 10.04 17.08
C ALA A 351 10.12 8.90 18.11
N SER A 352 10.30 9.24 19.39
CA SER A 352 10.31 8.28 20.50
C SER A 352 8.96 7.59 20.69
N ARG A 353 7.86 8.34 20.55
CA ARG A 353 6.49 7.80 20.61
C ARG A 353 6.19 6.86 19.44
N LEU A 354 6.59 7.22 18.23
CA LEU A 354 6.41 6.39 17.03
C LEU A 354 7.26 5.12 17.10
N ALA A 355 8.50 5.23 17.57
CA ALA A 355 9.39 4.09 17.85
C ALA A 355 8.78 3.15 18.88
N ALA A 356 8.23 3.67 19.98
CA ALA A 356 7.58 2.85 21.01
C ALA A 356 6.33 2.11 20.50
N ALA A 357 5.61 2.68 19.53
CA ALA A 357 4.40 2.07 18.97
C ALA A 357 4.70 0.93 17.98
N THR A 358 5.86 0.95 17.33
CA THR A 358 6.21 0.04 16.23
C THR A 358 7.37 -0.90 16.54
N GLY A 359 8.22 -0.55 17.52
CA GLY A 359 9.51 -1.18 17.73
C GLY A 359 10.62 -0.66 16.81
N TYR A 360 10.33 0.30 15.93
CA TYR A 360 11.31 0.85 14.99
C TYR A 360 12.32 1.74 15.68
N ARG A 361 13.48 1.92 15.06
CA ARG A 361 14.55 2.76 15.58
C ARG A 361 14.33 4.22 15.18
N ALA A 362 14.20 5.12 16.16
CA ALA A 362 14.27 6.56 15.90
C ALA A 362 15.72 6.97 15.59
N VAL A 363 15.97 7.54 14.41
CA VAL A 363 17.31 7.87 13.93
C VAL A 363 17.43 9.37 13.66
N LYS A 364 18.45 9.99 14.26
CA LYS A 364 18.91 11.33 13.85
C LYS A 364 19.94 11.15 12.74
N LEU A 365 19.61 11.57 11.52
CA LEU A 365 20.40 11.42 10.30
C LEU A 365 21.20 12.69 9.96
N GLY A 366 22.38 12.52 9.39
CA GLY A 366 23.14 13.60 8.76
C GLY A 366 23.49 13.23 7.31
N GLY A 367 23.70 14.24 6.46
CA GLY A 367 24.18 14.03 5.08
C GLY A 367 23.13 13.49 4.10
N SER A 368 21.85 13.78 4.35
CA SER A 368 20.74 13.56 3.41
C SER A 368 20.02 14.89 3.21
N ASP A 369 19.79 15.26 1.95
CA ASP A 369 19.15 16.49 1.54
C ASP A 369 18.12 16.21 0.44
N ALA A 370 17.33 17.23 0.07
CA ALA A 370 16.32 17.22 -0.99
C ALA A 370 15.15 16.22 -0.85
N GLY A 371 15.00 15.56 0.29
CA GLY A 371 13.84 14.72 0.60
C GLY A 371 12.61 15.53 0.99
N TYR A 372 11.43 14.90 0.88
CA TYR A 372 10.17 15.54 1.25
C TYR A 372 10.16 16.01 2.72
N LYS A 373 10.63 15.14 3.63
CA LYS A 373 10.80 15.46 5.06
C LYS A 373 11.72 16.67 5.25
N ASP A 374 12.84 16.69 4.54
CA ASP A 374 13.88 17.72 4.68
C ASP A 374 13.31 19.09 4.32
N TRP A 375 12.65 19.18 3.16
CA TRP A 375 11.96 20.39 2.73
C TRP A 375 10.85 20.81 3.68
N PHE A 376 10.02 19.87 4.15
CA PHE A 376 8.94 20.22 5.07
C PHE A 376 9.47 20.82 6.38
N ILE A 377 10.49 20.19 6.99
CA ILE A 377 11.11 20.70 8.21
C ILE A 377 11.75 22.06 7.95
N GLN A 378 12.51 22.21 6.86
CA GLN A 378 13.18 23.47 6.53
C GLN A 378 12.20 24.64 6.31
N GLN A 379 11.13 24.41 5.56
CA GLN A 379 10.21 25.48 5.16
C GLN A 379 9.19 25.82 6.23
N PHE A 380 8.66 24.81 6.94
CA PHE A 380 7.54 25.01 7.86
C PHE A 380 7.96 24.99 9.33
N GLY A 381 9.15 24.47 9.65
CA GLY A 381 9.60 24.34 11.04
C GLY A 381 8.70 23.42 11.88
N LYS A 382 8.07 22.44 11.23
CA LYS A 382 7.08 21.52 11.82
C LYS A 382 7.57 20.06 11.80
N PRO A 383 7.02 19.17 12.65
CA PRO A 383 7.45 17.77 12.70
C PRO A 383 7.25 17.03 11.38
N GLY A 384 8.33 16.48 10.83
CA GLY A 384 8.33 15.67 9.61
C GLY A 384 9.10 14.38 9.80
N PHE A 385 8.59 13.29 9.22
CA PHE A 385 9.18 11.96 9.41
C PHE A 385 9.33 11.23 8.07
N THR A 386 10.44 10.52 7.91
CA THR A 386 10.63 9.48 6.90
C THR A 386 10.62 8.16 7.66
N VAL A 387 9.69 7.29 7.31
CA VAL A 387 9.49 6.01 8.01
C VAL A 387 9.84 4.89 7.04
N GLU A 388 10.92 4.17 7.31
CA GLU A 388 11.35 3.01 6.54
C GLU A 388 10.74 1.74 7.14
N VAL A 389 9.72 1.18 6.50
CA VAL A 389 8.98 0.02 7.02
C VAL A 389 9.57 -1.30 6.54
N GLY A 390 9.39 -2.37 7.31
CA GLY A 390 9.84 -3.71 6.96
C GLY A 390 11.36 -3.86 6.85
N LEU A 391 11.80 -5.08 6.53
CA LEU A 391 13.22 -5.45 6.38
C LEU A 391 13.44 -6.22 5.08
N GLY A 392 14.62 -6.09 4.47
CA GLY A 392 15.05 -6.91 3.34
C GLY A 392 15.47 -6.08 2.13
N VAL A 393 15.02 -6.48 0.94
CA VAL A 393 15.38 -5.84 -0.34
C VAL A 393 14.12 -5.52 -1.12
N ASN A 394 13.98 -4.28 -1.58
CA ASN A 394 12.82 -3.86 -2.35
C ASN A 394 12.80 -4.46 -3.76
N PRO A 395 11.60 -4.84 -4.27
CA PRO A 395 10.31 -4.76 -3.58
C PRO A 395 10.19 -5.79 -2.46
N LEU A 396 9.68 -5.37 -1.30
CA LEU A 396 9.44 -6.27 -0.18
C LEU A 396 8.43 -7.37 -0.57
N PRO A 397 8.59 -8.60 -0.07
CA PRO A 397 7.74 -9.71 -0.48
C PRO A 397 6.33 -9.54 0.07
N MET A 398 5.32 -9.85 -0.75
CA MET A 398 3.90 -9.70 -0.38
C MET A 398 3.47 -10.44 0.89
N ARG A 399 4.18 -11.51 1.26
CA ARG A 399 3.91 -12.26 2.49
C ARG A 399 4.12 -11.42 3.76
N ASP A 400 4.90 -10.35 3.67
CA ASP A 400 5.20 -9.45 4.79
C ASP A 400 4.12 -8.35 4.93
N TYR A 401 3.14 -8.30 4.02
CA TYR A 401 2.11 -7.26 3.96
C TYR A 401 1.33 -7.10 5.26
N ASP A 402 0.83 -8.20 5.84
CA ASP A 402 -0.05 -8.12 7.01
C ASP A 402 0.68 -7.56 8.23
N ASP A 403 1.94 -7.96 8.42
CA ASP A 403 2.79 -7.48 9.51
C ASP A 403 3.12 -5.98 9.31
N ILE A 404 3.57 -5.60 8.11
CA ILE A 404 3.90 -4.20 7.80
C ILE A 404 2.65 -3.31 7.88
N ALA A 405 1.50 -3.78 7.40
CA ALA A 405 0.24 -3.02 7.48
C ALA A 405 -0.21 -2.85 8.94
N ALA A 406 0.02 -3.82 9.81
CA ALA A 406 -0.23 -3.69 11.25
C ALA A 406 0.70 -2.65 11.89
N GLU A 407 1.99 -2.69 11.58
CA GLU A 407 3.01 -1.72 12.05
C GLU A 407 2.68 -0.29 11.60
N VAL A 408 2.39 -0.08 10.30
CA VAL A 408 1.94 1.21 9.76
C VAL A 408 0.66 1.66 10.46
N GLY A 409 -0.28 0.75 10.74
CA GLY A 409 -1.48 1.07 11.48
C GLY A 409 -1.22 1.53 12.92
N MET A 410 -0.27 0.90 13.63
CA MET A 410 0.14 1.33 14.98
C MET A 410 0.81 2.70 14.95
N LEU A 411 1.67 2.95 13.95
CA LEU A 411 2.33 4.23 13.72
C LEU A 411 1.30 5.35 13.51
N MET A 412 0.38 5.18 12.57
CA MET A 412 -0.64 6.18 12.28
C MET A 412 -1.60 6.39 13.46
N ALA A 413 -1.97 5.33 14.18
CA ALA A 413 -2.77 5.45 15.39
C ALA A 413 -2.05 6.27 16.49
N ALA A 414 -0.73 6.12 16.63
CA ALA A 414 0.06 6.89 17.58
C ALA A 414 0.08 8.38 17.22
N VAL A 415 0.16 8.71 15.92
CA VAL A 415 0.07 10.08 15.41
C VAL A 415 -1.31 10.71 15.70
N LEU A 416 -2.40 10.00 15.39
CA LEU A 416 -3.75 10.54 15.54
C LEU A 416 -4.24 10.61 17.00
N SER A 417 -3.63 9.84 17.91
CA SER A 417 -3.99 9.77 19.34
C SER A 417 -3.32 10.85 20.18
N TRP A 418 -2.91 11.95 19.59
CA TRP A 418 -2.49 13.15 20.32
C TRP A 418 -3.66 13.80 21.03
#